data_AF-A0A7R8X1M0-F1
#
_entry.id   AF-A0A7R8X1M0-F1
#
_cell.length_a   1.000
_cell.length_b   1.000
_cell.length_c   1.000
_cell.angle_alpha   90.00
_cell.angle_beta   90.00
_cell.angle_gamma   90.00
#
_symmetry.space_group_name_H-M   'P 1'
#
loop_
_entity.id
_entity.type
_entity.pdbx_description
1 polymer ?
#
loop_
_entity_poly.entity_id
_entity_poly.type
_entity_poly.pdbx_seq_one_letter_code
_entity_poly.pdbx_strand_id
1 'polypeptide(L)'
;MNRTEAVGTVLSRAGIERLKLTHRYHILDFMTPAPAQGVVAVTAQVNGPNFLKDILQEINHEPTAQLVWMERLLMRHLNAGCSSPLGIHAKTDDGFLYMEAVLLSPDGTQTLKANLKLPENSSQDALEKEIIRMSESLFEQGAKKLINEIRSQSNG
;
A
#
# COMPACT_ATOMS: atom_id res chain seq x y z
N MET A 1 17.85 -14.00 -21.98
CA MET A 1 17.13 -14.41 -20.76
C MET A 1 16.39 -15.70 -21.08
N ASN A 2 16.77 -16.81 -20.43
CA ASN A 2 16.25 -18.15 -20.70
C ASN A 2 14.76 -18.27 -20.36
N ARG A 3 14.00 -18.94 -21.23
CA ARG A 3 12.53 -18.92 -21.33
C ARG A 3 11.82 -20.10 -20.63
N THR A 4 12.26 -20.58 -19.46
CA THR A 4 11.72 -21.87 -18.92
C THR A 4 11.31 -21.95 -17.45
N GLU A 5 11.23 -20.87 -16.66
CA GLU A 5 10.90 -21.00 -15.23
C GLU A 5 9.46 -20.63 -14.84
N ALA A 6 8.74 -19.82 -15.65
CA ALA A 6 7.38 -19.39 -15.31
C ALA A 6 6.45 -19.39 -16.53
N VAL A 7 5.21 -19.85 -16.33
CA VAL A 7 4.13 -19.83 -17.34
C VAL A 7 3.40 -18.49 -17.41
N GLY A 8 3.71 -17.56 -16.52
CA GLY A 8 3.13 -16.23 -16.44
C GLY A 8 3.88 -15.34 -15.46
N THR A 9 3.58 -14.05 -15.48
CA THR A 9 4.18 -13.06 -14.57
C THR A 9 3.11 -12.06 -14.14
N VAL A 10 3.09 -11.72 -12.86
CA VAL A 10 2.26 -10.64 -12.31
C VAL A 10 3.10 -9.38 -12.26
N LEU A 11 2.61 -8.29 -12.86
CA LEU A 11 3.30 -7.01 -12.94
C LEU A 11 2.37 -5.88 -12.50
N SER A 12 2.94 -4.77 -12.04
CA SER A 12 2.16 -3.57 -11.80
C SER A 12 1.67 -2.98 -13.13
N ARG A 13 0.36 -2.69 -13.21
CA ARG A 13 -0.24 -2.02 -14.37
C ARG A 13 0.45 -0.69 -14.68
N ALA A 14 0.75 0.11 -13.65
CA ALA A 14 1.48 1.36 -13.80
C ALA A 14 2.85 1.18 -14.47
N GLY A 15 3.56 0.07 -14.18
CA GLY A 15 4.84 -0.25 -14.84
C GLY A 15 4.67 -0.58 -16.31
N ILE A 16 3.66 -1.38 -16.65
CA ILE A 16 3.29 -1.72 -18.04
C ILE A 16 2.99 -0.45 -18.84
N GLU A 17 2.14 0.43 -18.28
CA GLU A 17 1.72 1.67 -18.94
C GLU A 17 2.88 2.66 -19.13
N ARG A 18 3.71 2.87 -18.10
CA ARG A 18 4.87 3.78 -18.17
C ARG A 18 5.90 3.34 -19.20
N LEU A 19 6.14 2.02 -19.30
CA LEU A 19 7.06 1.43 -20.27
C LEU A 19 6.44 1.24 -21.66
N LYS A 20 5.16 1.61 -21.83
CA LYS A 20 4.41 1.46 -23.09
C LYS A 20 4.46 0.03 -23.64
N LEU A 21 4.43 -0.96 -22.75
CA LEU A 21 4.44 -2.37 -23.15
C LEU A 21 3.09 -2.73 -23.77
N THR A 22 3.12 -3.31 -24.96
CA THR A 22 1.91 -3.63 -25.76
C THR A 22 1.41 -5.06 -25.58
N HIS A 23 1.91 -5.75 -24.56
CA HIS A 23 1.53 -7.13 -24.26
C HIS A 23 0.07 -7.19 -23.80
N ARG A 24 -0.64 -8.27 -24.14
CA ARG A 24 -1.96 -8.53 -23.58
C ARG A 24 -1.80 -8.91 -22.10
N TYR A 25 -2.61 -8.31 -21.24
CA TYR A 25 -2.66 -8.62 -19.82
C TYR A 25 -4.11 -8.60 -19.33
N HIS A 26 -4.35 -9.22 -18.19
CA HIS A 26 -5.62 -9.16 -17.47
C HIS A 26 -5.40 -8.37 -16.16
N ILE A 27 -6.39 -7.58 -15.78
CA ILE A 27 -6.37 -6.91 -14.47
C ILE A 27 -6.87 -7.91 -13.43
N LEU A 28 -6.16 -7.99 -12.30
CA LEU A 28 -6.50 -8.87 -11.19
C LEU A 28 -7.31 -8.09 -10.15
N ASP A 29 -8.59 -7.85 -10.43
CA ASP A 29 -9.46 -7.01 -9.57
C ASP A 29 -9.74 -7.61 -8.18
N PHE A 30 -9.38 -8.89 -7.97
CA PHE A 30 -9.50 -9.59 -6.68
C PHE A 30 -8.24 -9.46 -5.80
N MET A 31 -7.16 -8.87 -6.32
CA MET A 31 -5.88 -8.74 -5.62
C MET A 31 -5.70 -7.30 -5.15
N THR A 32 -5.78 -7.08 -3.84
CA THR A 32 -5.49 -5.79 -3.23
C THR A 32 -4.05 -5.36 -3.56
N PRO A 33 -3.84 -4.17 -4.14
CA PRO A 33 -2.51 -3.66 -4.50
C PRO A 33 -1.52 -3.61 -3.33
N ALA A 34 -0.23 -3.62 -3.66
CA ALA A 34 0.80 -3.28 -2.68
C ALA A 34 0.66 -1.80 -2.24
N PRO A 35 0.98 -1.46 -0.99
CA PRO A 35 0.91 -0.07 -0.52
C PRO A 35 1.68 0.89 -1.44
N ALA A 36 1.05 2.00 -1.81
CA ALA A 36 1.57 3.04 -2.72
C ALA A 36 1.90 2.55 -4.14
N GLN A 37 1.32 1.44 -4.59
CA GLN A 37 1.54 0.93 -5.95
C GLN A 37 1.15 1.97 -7.01
N GLY A 38 2.06 2.24 -7.94
CA GLY A 38 1.83 3.21 -8.99
C GLY A 38 2.14 4.65 -8.60
N VAL A 39 2.54 4.95 -7.38
CA VAL A 39 2.95 6.31 -6.97
C VAL A 39 4.45 6.51 -7.15
N VAL A 40 4.85 7.73 -7.50
CA VAL A 40 6.25 8.16 -7.55
C VAL A 40 6.50 9.11 -6.38
N ALA A 41 7.47 8.78 -5.53
CA ALA A 41 7.93 9.65 -4.46
C ALA A 41 9.15 10.44 -4.94
N VAL A 42 9.10 11.77 -4.82
CA VAL A 42 10.24 12.66 -5.05
C VAL A 42 10.70 13.19 -3.69
N THR A 43 11.97 13.00 -3.37
CA THR A 43 12.52 13.34 -2.05
C THR A 43 13.62 14.38 -2.17
N ALA A 44 13.61 15.36 -1.26
CA ALA A 44 14.70 16.32 -1.09
C ALA A 44 15.27 16.23 0.33
N GLN A 45 16.48 16.77 0.52
CA GLN A 45 17.08 16.90 1.84
C GLN A 45 16.26 17.87 2.70
N VAL A 46 15.96 17.49 3.94
CA VAL A 46 15.11 18.27 4.87
C VAL A 46 15.64 19.70 5.10
N ASN A 47 16.97 19.84 5.20
CA ASN A 47 17.64 21.13 5.39
C ASN A 47 18.30 21.64 4.09
N GLY A 48 17.77 21.24 2.93
CA GLY A 48 18.21 21.72 1.63
C GLY A 48 17.75 23.15 1.35
N PRO A 49 18.12 23.72 0.20
CA PRO A 49 17.67 25.05 -0.21
C PRO A 49 16.14 25.17 -0.28
N ASN A 50 15.60 26.31 0.15
CA ASN A 50 14.15 26.56 0.23
C ASN A 50 13.41 26.33 -1.10
N PHE A 51 14.04 26.65 -2.24
CA PHE A 51 13.42 26.47 -3.56
C PHE A 51 13.01 25.01 -3.85
N LEU A 52 13.66 24.02 -3.20
CA LEU A 52 13.28 22.62 -3.35
C LEU A 52 11.89 22.35 -2.79
N LYS A 53 11.50 23.02 -1.69
CA LYS A 53 10.17 22.88 -1.11
C LYS A 53 9.10 23.40 -2.07
N ASP A 54 9.36 24.55 -2.70
CA ASP A 54 8.43 25.16 -3.64
C ASP A 54 8.20 24.25 -4.86
N ILE A 55 9.30 23.71 -5.44
CA ILE A 55 9.21 22.74 -6.54
C ILE A 55 8.45 21.48 -6.14
N LEU A 56 8.72 20.93 -4.94
CA LEU A 56 8.03 19.73 -4.47
C LEU A 56 6.54 19.97 -4.25
N GLN A 57 6.15 21.16 -3.77
CA GLN A 57 4.75 21.53 -3.62
C GLN A 57 4.05 21.65 -4.98
N GLU A 58 4.71 22.20 -5.99
CA GLU A 58 4.15 22.37 -7.33
C GLU A 58 3.82 21.02 -8.01
N ILE A 59 4.67 20.00 -7.82
CA ILE A 59 4.47 18.67 -8.41
C ILE A 59 3.62 17.73 -7.54
N ASN A 60 3.28 18.12 -6.31
CA ASN A 60 2.55 17.25 -5.39
C ASN A 60 1.06 17.21 -5.74
N HIS A 61 0.52 16.00 -5.85
CA HIS A 61 -0.92 15.80 -5.95
C HIS A 61 -1.48 15.46 -4.57
N GLU A 62 -1.97 16.48 -3.86
CA GLU A 62 -2.45 16.37 -2.46
C GLU A 62 -3.44 15.20 -2.22
N PRO A 63 -4.45 14.97 -3.08
CA PRO A 63 -5.37 13.84 -2.87
C PRO A 63 -4.65 12.48 -2.88
N THR A 64 -3.68 12.27 -3.79
CA THR A 64 -2.89 11.04 -3.82
C THR A 64 -1.94 10.97 -2.62
N ALA A 65 -1.35 12.08 -2.21
CA ALA A 65 -0.46 12.14 -1.05
C ALA A 65 -1.19 11.72 0.23
N GLN A 66 -2.43 12.15 0.42
CA GLN A 66 -3.27 11.77 1.57
C GLN A 66 -3.57 10.26 1.59
N LEU A 67 -4.00 9.68 0.46
CA LEU A 67 -4.27 8.25 0.35
C LEU A 67 -3.03 7.39 0.64
N VAL A 68 -1.88 7.77 0.06
CA VAL A 68 -0.59 7.10 0.30
C VAL A 68 -0.13 7.23 1.75
N TRP A 69 -0.38 8.39 2.37
CA TRP A 69 -0.09 8.59 3.78
C TRP A 69 -0.90 7.62 4.64
N MET A 70 -2.18 7.39 4.34
CA MET A 70 -3.02 6.44 5.07
C MET A 70 -2.50 5.00 4.93
N GLU A 71 -2.22 4.57 3.71
CA GLU A 71 -1.68 3.23 3.43
C GLU A 71 -0.36 2.99 4.18
N ARG A 72 0.55 3.97 4.13
CA ARG A 72 1.84 3.91 4.81
C ARG A 72 1.70 3.98 6.33
N LEU A 73 0.72 4.72 6.86
CA LEU A 73 0.47 4.78 8.29
C LEU A 73 0.06 3.40 8.81
N LEU A 74 -0.89 2.73 8.14
CA LEU A 74 -1.29 1.37 8.52
C LEU A 74 -0.12 0.38 8.41
N MET A 75 0.63 0.43 7.31
CA MET A 75 1.81 -0.42 7.11
C MET A 75 2.83 -0.26 8.26
N ARG A 76 3.08 0.98 8.70
CA ARG A 76 3.96 1.28 9.85
C ARG A 76 3.41 0.73 11.16
N HIS A 77 2.11 0.89 11.43
CA HIS A 77 1.51 0.34 12.64
C HIS A 77 1.61 -1.18 12.71
N LEU A 78 1.40 -1.86 11.59
CA LEU A 78 1.57 -3.32 11.48
C LEU A 78 3.03 -3.75 11.60
N ASN A 79 3.99 -2.81 11.53
CA ASN A 79 5.41 -3.12 11.41
C ASN A 79 5.68 -4.04 10.20
N ALA A 80 4.95 -3.85 9.11
CA ALA A 80 5.12 -4.62 7.89
C ALA A 80 6.19 -3.98 6.98
N GLY A 81 6.91 -4.81 6.24
CA GLY A 81 7.93 -4.38 5.28
C GLY A 81 7.62 -4.85 3.86
N CYS A 82 8.50 -4.55 2.91
CA CYS A 82 8.33 -4.93 1.50
C CYS A 82 8.24 -6.45 1.26
N SER A 83 8.74 -7.27 2.18
CA SER A 83 8.67 -8.73 2.11
C SER A 83 7.41 -9.31 2.76
N SER A 84 6.57 -8.49 3.39
CA SER A 84 5.32 -8.95 3.97
C SER A 84 4.26 -9.11 2.87
N PRO A 85 3.52 -10.23 2.83
CA PRO A 85 2.41 -10.47 1.90
C PRO A 85 1.18 -9.63 2.32
N LEU A 86 1.33 -8.32 2.20
CA LEU A 86 0.42 -7.27 2.65
C LEU A 86 -0.01 -6.42 1.45
N GLY A 87 -1.32 -6.37 1.20
CA GLY A 87 -1.95 -5.38 0.32
C GLY A 87 -2.65 -4.32 1.16
N ILE A 88 -2.50 -3.04 0.79
CA ILE A 88 -3.27 -1.94 1.36
C ILE A 88 -3.57 -0.97 0.22
N HIS A 89 -4.83 -0.60 0.07
CA HIS A 89 -5.26 0.31 -0.98
C HIS A 89 -6.32 1.26 -0.45
N ALA A 90 -6.06 2.56 -0.58
CA ALA A 90 -6.97 3.64 -0.25
C ALA A 90 -7.44 4.36 -1.53
N LYS A 91 -8.72 4.72 -1.57
CA LYS A 91 -9.31 5.49 -2.67
C LYS A 91 -10.39 6.45 -2.17
N THR A 92 -10.65 7.51 -2.92
CA THR A 92 -11.86 8.32 -2.75
C THR A 92 -12.87 7.98 -3.83
N ASP A 93 -14.14 7.90 -3.44
CA ASP A 93 -15.26 7.60 -4.34
C ASP A 93 -16.57 8.11 -3.71
N ASP A 94 -17.41 8.78 -4.49
CA ASP A 94 -18.72 9.33 -4.05
C ASP A 94 -18.68 10.13 -2.73
N GLY A 95 -17.64 10.95 -2.52
CA GLY A 95 -17.48 11.78 -1.31
C GLY A 95 -17.06 10.99 -0.05
N PHE A 96 -16.65 9.73 -0.22
CA PHE A 96 -16.11 8.90 0.83
C PHE A 96 -14.68 8.47 0.52
N LEU A 97 -13.90 8.31 1.58
CA LEU A 97 -12.64 7.61 1.56
C LEU A 97 -12.87 6.15 1.94
N TYR A 98 -12.36 5.25 1.13
CA TYR A 98 -12.33 3.81 1.36
C TYR A 98 -10.89 3.36 1.52
N MET A 99 -10.64 2.45 2.46
CA MET A 99 -9.36 1.77 2.56
C MET A 99 -9.58 0.30 2.89
N GLU A 100 -8.89 -0.58 2.18
CA GLU A 100 -8.86 -2.01 2.46
C GLU A 100 -7.44 -2.45 2.80
N ALA A 101 -7.30 -3.44 3.67
CA ALA A 101 -6.04 -4.10 3.95
C ALA A 101 -6.22 -5.60 4.00
N VAL A 102 -5.28 -6.33 3.40
CA VAL A 102 -5.24 -7.79 3.36
C VAL A 102 -3.84 -8.26 3.72
N LEU A 103 -3.74 -9.09 4.76
CA LEU A 103 -2.50 -9.75 5.16
C LEU A 103 -2.67 -11.27 5.01
N LEU A 104 -1.76 -11.90 4.27
CA LEU A 104 -1.80 -13.33 3.98
C LEU A 104 -0.69 -14.08 4.73
N SER A 105 -0.86 -15.38 4.95
CA SER A 105 0.29 -16.25 5.19
C SER A 105 1.07 -16.49 3.90
N PRO A 106 2.37 -16.84 3.96
CA PRO A 106 3.18 -17.12 2.76
C PRO A 106 2.59 -18.22 1.86
N ASP A 107 1.90 -19.19 2.45
CA ASP A 107 1.20 -20.28 1.74
C ASP A 107 -0.24 -19.92 1.32
N GLY A 108 -0.72 -18.71 1.66
CA GLY A 108 -2.06 -18.21 1.35
C GLY A 108 -3.21 -18.85 2.14
N THR A 109 -2.94 -19.76 3.09
CA THR A 109 -3.98 -20.48 3.84
C THR A 109 -4.67 -19.62 4.90
N GLN A 110 -3.98 -18.62 5.44
CA GLN A 110 -4.53 -17.64 6.35
C GLN A 110 -4.68 -16.29 5.64
N THR A 111 -5.85 -15.67 5.80
CA THR A 111 -6.13 -14.33 5.28
C THR A 111 -6.75 -13.48 6.39
N LEU A 112 -6.12 -12.36 6.72
CA LEU A 112 -6.65 -11.35 7.63
C LEU A 112 -7.08 -10.14 6.80
N LYS A 113 -8.26 -9.58 7.09
CA LYS A 113 -8.80 -8.45 6.34
C LYS A 113 -9.34 -7.38 7.27
N ALA A 114 -9.16 -6.13 6.86
CA ALA A 114 -9.84 -5.00 7.49
C ALA A 114 -10.24 -4.00 6.41
N ASN A 115 -11.32 -3.27 6.66
CA ASN A 115 -11.84 -2.23 5.78
C ASN A 115 -12.19 -0.99 6.58
N LEU A 116 -12.08 0.16 5.96
CA LEU A 116 -12.43 1.46 6.50
C LEU A 116 -13.24 2.24 5.47
N LYS A 117 -14.27 2.94 5.94
CA LYS A 117 -15.04 3.93 5.17
C LYS A 117 -15.25 5.17 6.02
N LEU A 118 -14.87 6.33 5.51
CA LEU A 118 -15.03 7.62 6.17
C LEU A 118 -15.49 8.69 5.18
N PRO A 119 -16.14 9.77 5.63
CA PRO A 119 -16.33 10.96 4.80
C PRO A 119 -14.99 11.47 4.26
N GLU A 120 -14.91 11.85 2.99
CA GLU A 120 -13.68 12.35 2.36
C GLU A 120 -13.12 13.60 3.06
N ASN A 121 -13.99 14.43 3.65
CA ASN A 121 -13.62 15.63 4.40
C ASN A 121 -13.29 15.36 5.89
N SER A 122 -13.04 14.10 6.27
CA SER A 122 -12.65 13.75 7.64
C SER A 122 -11.33 14.42 8.03
N SER A 123 -11.23 14.90 9.27
CA SER A 123 -10.01 15.54 9.76
C SER A 123 -8.85 14.55 9.85
N GLN A 124 -7.62 15.07 9.82
CA GLN A 124 -6.41 14.27 9.99
C GLN A 124 -6.45 13.39 11.25
N ASP A 125 -6.86 13.96 12.38
CA ASP A 125 -7.01 13.23 13.65
C ASP A 125 -8.04 12.09 13.57
N ALA A 126 -9.13 12.28 12.82
CA ALA A 126 -10.13 11.23 12.62
C ALA A 126 -9.57 10.10 11.76
N LEU A 127 -8.85 10.44 10.68
CA LEU A 127 -8.17 9.45 9.84
C LEU A 127 -7.16 8.63 10.64
N GLU A 128 -6.30 9.29 11.44
CA GLU A 128 -5.30 8.61 12.27
C GLU A 128 -5.93 7.62 13.26
N LYS A 129 -6.97 8.06 13.99
CA LYS A 129 -7.68 7.20 14.96
C LYS A 129 -8.26 5.95 14.30
N GLU A 130 -8.87 6.10 13.14
CA GLU A 130 -9.51 4.99 12.44
C GLU A 130 -8.49 4.03 11.81
N ILE A 131 -7.35 4.54 11.33
CA ILE A 131 -6.23 3.70 10.88
C ILE A 131 -5.66 2.89 12.04
N ILE A 132 -5.53 3.49 13.23
CA ILE A 132 -5.09 2.77 14.44
C ILE A 132 -6.09 1.66 14.79
N ARG A 133 -7.40 1.95 14.82
CA ARG A 133 -8.45 0.95 15.06
C ARG A 133 -8.41 -0.19 14.03
N MET A 134 -8.19 0.14 12.76
CA MET A 134 -8.02 -0.85 11.70
C MET A 134 -6.80 -1.75 11.94
N SER A 135 -5.70 -1.20 12.44
CA SER A 135 -4.52 -1.98 12.83
C SER A 135 -4.78 -2.88 14.05
N GLU A 136 -5.54 -2.40 15.03
CA GLU A 136 -5.94 -3.17 16.21
C GLU A 136 -6.81 -4.36 15.81
N SER A 137 -7.78 -4.16 14.92
CA SER A 137 -8.60 -5.25 14.37
C SER A 137 -7.77 -6.32 13.67
N LEU A 138 -6.74 -5.93 12.90
CA LEU A 138 -5.82 -6.89 12.28
C LEU A 138 -4.98 -7.62 13.35
N PHE A 139 -4.58 -6.96 14.43
CA PHE A 139 -3.87 -7.61 15.53
C PHE A 139 -4.73 -8.62 16.30
N GLU A 140 -6.00 -8.32 16.53
CA GLU A 140 -6.98 -9.25 17.12
C GLU A 140 -7.17 -10.48 16.24
N GLN A 141 -7.11 -10.32 14.92
CA GLN A 141 -7.13 -11.42 13.95
C GLN A 141 -5.81 -12.23 13.88
N GLY A 142 -4.75 -11.80 14.59
CA GLY A 142 -3.48 -12.53 14.68
C GLY A 142 -2.34 -11.95 13.83
N ALA A 143 -2.46 -10.73 13.30
CA ALA A 143 -1.44 -10.15 12.42
C ALA A 143 -0.04 -10.08 13.06
N LYS A 144 0.07 -9.87 14.39
CA LYS A 144 1.36 -9.86 15.10
C LYS A 144 2.11 -11.19 14.95
N LYS A 145 1.39 -12.30 15.16
CA LYS A 145 1.97 -13.65 15.06
C LYS A 145 2.43 -13.90 13.62
N LEU A 146 1.55 -13.61 12.67
CA LEU A 146 1.81 -13.84 11.25
C LEU A 146 3.03 -13.06 10.73
N ILE A 147 3.10 -11.76 11.04
CA ILE A 147 4.22 -10.90 10.62
C ILE A 147 5.54 -11.38 11.23
N ASN A 148 5.54 -11.85 12.47
CA ASN A 148 6.73 -12.39 13.13
C ASN A 148 7.19 -13.71 12.48
N GLU A 149 6.26 -14.59 12.11
CA GLU A 149 6.57 -15.85 11.40
C GLU A 149 7.18 -15.58 10.01
N ILE A 150 6.65 -14.59 9.27
CA ILE A 150 7.21 -14.18 7.97
C ILE A 150 8.64 -13.67 8.13
N ARG A 151 8.92 -12.88 9.16
CA ARG A 151 10.25 -12.31 9.43
C ARG A 151 11.27 -13.38 9.83
N SER A 152 10.89 -14.36 10.64
CA SER A 152 11.80 -15.43 11.03
C SER A 152 12.21 -16.31 9.84
N GLN A 153 11.29 -16.53 8.90
CA GLN A 153 11.57 -17.27 7.66
C GLN A 153 12.43 -16.48 6.66
N SER A 154 12.40 -15.15 6.70
CA SER A 154 13.19 -14.30 5.79
C SER A 154 14.65 -14.12 6.22
N ASN A 155 14.99 -14.48 7.46
CA ASN A 155 16.32 -14.34 8.06
C ASN A 155 17.11 -15.66 8.17
N GLY A 156 16.57 -16.76 7.63
CA GLY A 156 17.22 -18.07 7.54
C GLY A 156 17.55 -18.42 6.10
#